data_AF-A0A9K3P8S8-F1
#
_entry.id   AF-A0A9K3P8S8-F1
#
_cell.length_a   1.000
_cell.length_b   1.000
_cell.length_c   1.000
_cell.angle_alpha   90.00
_cell.angle_beta   90.00
_cell.angle_gamma   90.00
#
_symmetry.space_group_name_H-M   'P 1'
#
loop_
_entity.id
_entity.type
_entity.pdbx_description
1 polymer ?
#
loop_
_entity_poly.entity_id
_entity_poly.type
_entity_poly.pdbx_seq_one_letter_code
_entity_poly.pdbx_strand_id
1 'polypeptide(L)'
;MSVALCYYHSICILHTSFPNFPTTGVGSCNHCTFTFGSSFISLLFCTQYLSSNNVINIMGGPSINDKFPNLIGSTQDTDSFDLYDYLQDSWGVVFMHPGDYTPVCTTELGEAAKRKEEFAKRNVKLCGFSCNNGDSHKGWIEDIKHVCKLDTFDYPIFCDPNRDKAVELGIIDASNKDAQGLPLTVRSVYILKPDKSIALMMTYPASTGRNFDEIIRVIDSLQLTAKQSLATPVNWKPGDECIVNFPLTDAQADEMFGKYGYRIEDVPSEKGKDLPKHYLRWTKAT
;
A
#
# COMPACT_ATOMS: atom_id res chain seq x y z
N MET A 1 12.92 -21.09 40.48
CA MET A 1 13.41 -20.16 39.45
C MET A 1 13.76 -20.96 38.21
N SER A 2 12.89 -20.97 37.22
CA SER A 2 13.18 -21.37 35.84
C SER A 2 11.97 -20.96 35.02
N VAL A 3 12.17 -20.01 34.09
CA VAL A 3 11.14 -19.49 33.19
C VAL A 3 11.27 -20.29 31.89
N ALA A 4 10.23 -21.04 31.54
CA ALA A 4 10.15 -21.76 30.27
C ALA A 4 9.51 -20.85 29.21
N LEU A 5 10.20 -20.74 28.06
CA LEU A 5 9.75 -20.05 26.85
C LEU A 5 8.44 -20.66 26.32
N CYS A 6 7.45 -19.83 26.04
CA CYS A 6 6.27 -20.20 25.27
C CYS A 6 6.41 -19.64 23.84
N TYR A 7 6.69 -20.53 22.88
CA TYR A 7 6.60 -20.25 21.46
C TYR A 7 5.12 -20.27 21.04
N TYR A 8 4.58 -19.15 20.58
CA TYR A 8 3.25 -19.12 19.95
C TYR A 8 3.38 -19.48 18.46
N HIS A 9 2.85 -20.65 18.10
CA HIS A 9 2.53 -21.04 16.74
C HIS A 9 0.99 -21.01 16.64
N SER A 10 0.42 -20.02 15.97
CA SER A 10 -1.01 -19.97 15.68
C SER A 10 -1.23 -20.14 14.18
N ILE A 11 -1.33 -21.40 13.76
CA ILE A 11 -1.97 -21.77 12.49
C ILE A 11 -3.31 -22.41 12.88
N CYS A 12 -4.42 -21.70 12.65
CA CYS A 12 -5.75 -22.29 12.70
C CYS A 12 -5.96 -23.15 11.44
N ILE A 13 -5.70 -24.46 11.55
CA ILE A 13 -6.21 -25.45 10.60
C ILE A 13 -7.39 -26.15 11.27
N LEU A 14 -8.60 -25.85 10.82
CA LEU A 14 -9.79 -26.65 11.13
C LEU A 14 -9.69 -27.98 10.36
N HIS A 15 -9.20 -29.02 11.02
CA HIS A 15 -9.40 -30.40 10.59
C HIS A 15 -10.41 -31.06 11.53
N THR A 16 -11.64 -31.25 11.06
CA THR A 16 -12.61 -32.14 11.70
C THR A 16 -12.72 -33.41 10.88
N SER A 17 -12.18 -34.51 11.41
CA SER A 17 -12.41 -35.86 10.92
C SER A 17 -12.76 -36.75 12.12
N PHE A 18 -14.02 -37.16 12.27
CA PHE A 18 -14.36 -38.37 13.02
C PHE A 18 -15.52 -39.12 12.34
N PRO A 19 -15.50 -40.47 12.31
CA PRO A 19 -16.41 -41.30 11.54
C PRO A 19 -17.61 -41.82 12.37
N ASN A 20 -18.64 -42.27 11.65
CA ASN A 20 -19.73 -43.18 12.05
C ASN A 20 -20.79 -42.66 13.05
N PHE A 21 -21.96 -42.25 12.55
CA PHE A 21 -23.25 -42.99 12.59
C PHE A 21 -24.36 -42.15 11.93
N PRO A 22 -25.45 -42.76 11.40
CA PRO A 22 -26.31 -42.14 10.41
C PRO A 22 -27.67 -41.68 10.95
N THR A 23 -28.35 -40.95 10.07
CA THR A 23 -29.80 -40.76 9.91
C THR A 23 -30.56 -39.72 10.78
N THR A 24 -31.15 -38.79 10.03
CA THR A 24 -32.48 -38.16 10.17
C THR A 24 -32.75 -37.18 11.31
N GLY A 25 -33.07 -35.93 10.94
CA GLY A 25 -33.84 -35.03 11.79
C GLY A 25 -33.56 -33.55 11.51
N VAL A 26 -34.49 -32.87 10.84
CA VAL A 26 -34.55 -31.41 10.76
C VAL A 26 -34.97 -30.87 12.14
N GLY A 27 -34.24 -29.90 12.69
CA GLY A 27 -34.63 -29.24 13.94
C GLY A 27 -33.73 -28.06 14.30
N SER A 28 -34.28 -26.85 14.22
CA SER A 28 -33.72 -25.63 14.81
C SER A 28 -33.57 -25.78 16.33
N CYS A 29 -32.40 -25.46 16.90
CA CYS A 29 -32.24 -25.43 18.36
C CYS A 29 -31.65 -24.08 18.81
N ASN A 30 -32.55 -23.16 19.15
CA ASN A 30 -32.30 -22.12 20.15
C ASN A 30 -32.13 -22.83 21.50
N HIS A 31 -30.91 -22.92 22.04
CA HIS A 31 -30.57 -22.94 23.47
C HIS A 31 -29.12 -23.44 23.65
N CYS A 32 -28.17 -22.51 23.87
CA CYS A 32 -26.96 -22.82 24.63
C CYS A 32 -27.08 -22.10 25.98
N THR A 33 -27.61 -22.80 26.97
CA THR A 33 -27.62 -22.39 28.37
C THR A 33 -26.21 -22.58 28.94
N PHE A 34 -25.50 -21.47 29.18
CA PHE A 34 -24.29 -21.46 30.00
C PHE A 34 -24.71 -21.34 31.48
N THR A 35 -24.30 -22.30 32.30
CA THR A 35 -24.46 -22.29 33.76
C THR A 35 -23.49 -21.29 34.39
N PHE A 36 -24.02 -20.25 35.02
CA PHE A 36 -23.28 -19.23 35.75
C PHE A 36 -22.81 -19.77 37.12
N GLY A 37 -21.50 -20.00 37.25
CA GLY A 37 -20.79 -19.98 38.52
C GLY A 37 -20.37 -18.55 38.85
N SER A 38 -20.70 -18.10 40.04
CA SER A 38 -20.48 -16.76 40.61
C SER A 38 -19.12 -16.13 40.29
N SER A 39 -19.10 -15.15 39.37
CA SER A 39 -18.08 -14.09 39.24
C SER A 39 -18.60 -12.97 38.33
N PHE A 40 -19.50 -12.14 38.86
CA PHE A 40 -20.16 -11.02 38.16
C PHE A 40 -19.26 -9.79 37.91
N ILE A 41 -17.93 -9.95 37.88
CA ILE A 41 -16.97 -8.83 37.74
C ILE A 41 -16.20 -8.84 36.41
N SER A 42 -16.29 -9.90 35.59
CA SER A 42 -15.39 -10.02 34.42
C SER A 42 -15.97 -9.60 33.06
N LEU A 43 -17.29 -9.41 32.92
CA LEU A 43 -17.88 -9.11 31.60
C LEU A 43 -17.99 -7.61 31.27
N LEU A 44 -18.06 -6.73 32.27
CA LEU A 44 -18.07 -5.27 32.03
C LEU A 44 -16.68 -4.70 31.76
N PHE A 45 -15.61 -5.34 32.25
CA PHE A 45 -14.25 -4.88 31.97
C PHE A 45 -13.84 -5.12 30.52
N CYS A 46 -14.31 -6.20 29.86
CA CYS A 46 -13.91 -6.46 28.48
C CYS A 46 -14.53 -5.45 27.49
N THR A 47 -15.79 -5.05 27.69
CA THR A 47 -16.45 -4.06 26.81
C THR A 47 -16.00 -2.62 27.09
N GLN A 48 -15.65 -2.28 28.33
CA GLN A 48 -15.21 -0.93 28.68
C GLN A 48 -13.70 -0.71 28.47
N TYR A 49 -12.90 -1.78 28.44
CA TYR A 49 -11.49 -1.72 28.02
C TYR A 49 -11.34 -1.57 26.50
N LEU A 50 -12.32 -2.08 25.73
CA LEU A 50 -12.40 -1.88 24.27
C LEU A 50 -12.84 -0.46 23.86
N SER A 51 -13.31 0.38 24.80
CA SER A 51 -13.74 1.75 24.51
C SER A 51 -12.85 2.84 25.12
N SER A 52 -11.77 2.49 25.82
CA SER A 52 -10.96 3.48 26.56
C SER A 52 -9.45 3.34 26.48
N ASN A 53 -8.91 2.42 25.68
CA ASN A 53 -7.50 2.45 25.30
C ASN A 53 -7.38 2.11 23.83
N ASN A 54 -6.59 2.94 23.11
CA ASN A 54 -6.17 2.74 21.73
C ASN A 54 -6.20 1.27 21.35
N VAL A 55 -7.09 0.95 20.40
CA VAL A 55 -7.17 -0.36 19.76
C VAL A 55 -5.73 -0.76 19.43
N ILE A 56 -5.22 -1.77 20.15
CA ILE A 56 -3.97 -2.42 19.80
C ILE A 56 -4.25 -3.01 18.42
N ASN A 57 -3.74 -2.31 17.41
CA ASN A 57 -3.91 -2.65 16.02
C ASN A 57 -3.44 -4.09 15.85
N ILE A 58 -4.33 -4.98 15.43
CA ILE A 58 -3.99 -6.38 15.13
C ILE A 58 -3.14 -6.34 13.86
N MET A 59 -1.83 -6.08 14.01
CA MET A 59 -0.70 -6.13 13.06
C MET A 59 -1.03 -6.12 11.55
N GLY A 60 -1.91 -5.23 11.09
CA GLY A 60 -2.15 -4.94 9.70
C GLY A 60 -1.56 -3.58 9.38
N GLY A 61 -0.62 -3.53 8.43
CA GLY A 61 -0.15 -2.25 7.88
C GLY A 61 -1.30 -1.40 7.31
N PRO A 62 -1.06 -0.13 6.96
CA PRO A 62 -2.11 0.75 6.48
C PRO A 62 -2.69 0.25 5.15
N SER A 63 -3.97 0.56 4.90
CA SER A 63 -4.71 0.21 3.69
C SER A 63 -4.87 1.41 2.74
N ILE A 64 -5.32 1.15 1.51
CA ILE A 64 -5.67 2.22 0.56
C ILE A 64 -6.74 3.14 1.18
N ASN A 65 -6.55 4.45 0.99
CA ASN A 65 -7.30 5.57 1.57
C ASN A 65 -7.02 5.86 3.06
N ASP A 66 -6.27 5.02 3.78
CA ASP A 66 -5.77 5.41 5.10
C ASP A 66 -4.75 6.53 4.97
N LYS A 67 -4.65 7.37 6.00
CA LYS A 67 -3.60 8.36 6.12
C LYS A 67 -2.26 7.65 6.34
N PHE A 68 -1.26 7.92 5.50
CA PHE A 68 0.07 7.32 5.67
C PHE A 68 0.74 7.85 6.94
N PRO A 69 1.29 7.01 7.85
CA PRO A 69 1.98 7.48 9.05
C PRO A 69 3.06 8.51 8.73
N ASN A 70 3.05 9.66 9.41
CA ASN A 70 4.07 10.67 9.15
C ASN A 70 5.46 10.14 9.55
N LEU A 71 6.45 10.39 8.71
CA LEU A 71 7.84 10.04 8.97
C LEU A 71 8.53 11.27 9.55
N ILE A 72 8.77 11.22 10.85
CA ILE A 72 9.48 12.26 11.60
C ILE A 72 10.77 11.62 12.13
N GLY A 73 11.91 12.19 11.79
CA GLY A 73 13.21 11.62 12.13
C GLY A 73 14.34 12.19 11.27
N SER A 74 15.35 11.37 10.97
CA SER A 74 16.49 11.79 10.18
C SER A 74 16.48 11.23 8.75
N THR A 75 17.24 11.89 7.89
CA THR A 75 17.58 11.46 6.52
C THR A 75 19.09 11.53 6.35
N GLN A 76 19.60 11.31 5.14
CA GLN A 76 21.01 11.58 4.87
C GLN A 76 21.38 13.07 5.05
N ASP A 77 20.48 14.02 4.86
CA ASP A 77 20.86 15.45 4.83
C ASP A 77 20.50 16.23 6.10
N THR A 78 19.60 15.70 6.92
CA THR A 78 19.08 16.40 8.12
C THR A 78 18.63 15.42 9.20
N ASP A 79 18.78 15.83 10.46
CA ASP A 79 18.27 15.10 11.64
C ASP A 79 16.82 15.43 12.00
N SER A 80 16.23 16.42 11.32
CA SER A 80 14.87 16.91 11.59
C SER A 80 14.05 16.96 10.29
N PHE A 81 13.80 15.78 9.71
CA PHE A 81 12.92 15.58 8.58
C PHE A 81 11.47 15.33 9.03
N ASP A 82 10.53 15.95 8.33
CA ASP A 82 9.10 15.67 8.40
C ASP A 82 8.58 15.42 6.98
N LEU A 83 8.06 14.23 6.72
CA LEU A 83 7.57 13.85 5.39
C LEU A 83 6.42 14.73 4.93
N TYR A 84 5.50 15.11 5.80
CA TYR A 84 4.34 15.91 5.42
C TYR A 84 4.74 17.31 5.01
N ASP A 85 5.66 17.92 5.77
CA ASP A 85 6.22 19.23 5.44
C ASP A 85 7.07 19.19 4.17
N TYR A 86 7.83 18.10 3.96
CA TYR A 86 8.58 17.90 2.72
C TYR A 86 7.66 17.76 1.51
N LEU A 87 6.57 17.00 1.62
CA LEU A 87 5.61 16.78 0.53
C LEU A 87 4.79 18.04 0.23
N GLN A 88 4.32 18.77 1.25
CA GLN A 88 3.37 19.89 1.08
C GLN A 88 2.14 19.44 0.25
N ASP A 89 1.72 20.21 -0.76
CA ASP A 89 0.58 19.88 -1.62
C ASP A 89 0.96 18.95 -2.80
N SER A 90 2.17 18.38 -2.82
CA SER A 90 2.58 17.44 -3.86
C SER A 90 2.04 16.04 -3.60
N TRP A 91 1.95 15.24 -4.67
CA TRP A 91 1.89 13.79 -4.52
C TRP A 91 3.22 13.28 -3.96
N GLY A 92 3.20 12.12 -3.32
CA GLY A 92 4.39 11.48 -2.76
C GLY A 92 4.57 10.06 -3.26
N VAL A 93 5.81 9.65 -3.50
CA VAL A 93 6.18 8.23 -3.64
C VAL A 93 7.18 7.90 -2.55
N VAL A 94 6.73 7.16 -1.55
CA VAL A 94 7.58 6.63 -0.48
C VAL A 94 7.91 5.19 -0.83
N PHE A 95 9.19 4.86 -0.97
CA PHE A 95 9.59 3.53 -1.41
C PHE A 95 10.74 2.99 -0.57
N MET A 96 10.57 1.75 -0.13
CA MET A 96 11.48 1.11 0.79
C MET A 96 12.46 0.21 0.06
N HIS A 97 13.66 0.07 0.59
CA HIS A 97 14.64 -0.89 0.09
C HIS A 97 15.26 -1.66 1.27
N PRO A 98 15.57 -2.97 1.11
CA PRO A 98 16.06 -3.80 2.20
C PRO A 98 17.29 -3.25 2.92
N GLY A 99 18.22 -2.63 2.20
CA GLY A 99 19.35 -1.97 2.82
C GLY A 99 20.37 -1.43 1.83
N ASP A 100 21.18 -0.51 2.32
CA ASP A 100 22.28 0.11 1.57
C ASP A 100 23.34 -0.91 1.17
N TYR A 101 24.20 -0.53 0.20
CA TYR A 101 25.29 -1.37 -0.31
C TYR A 101 24.83 -2.73 -0.86
N THR A 102 23.62 -2.79 -1.41
CA THR A 102 23.08 -4.00 -2.07
C THR A 102 22.80 -3.74 -3.56
N PRO A 103 23.04 -4.73 -4.44
CA PRO A 103 23.12 -4.50 -5.88
C PRO A 103 21.79 -4.05 -6.50
N VAL A 104 20.69 -4.74 -6.20
CA VAL A 104 19.36 -4.40 -6.74
C VAL A 104 18.93 -3.01 -6.26
N CYS A 105 19.11 -2.71 -4.96
CA CYS A 105 18.76 -1.40 -4.41
C CYS A 105 19.55 -0.27 -5.08
N THR A 106 20.83 -0.52 -5.40
CA THR A 106 21.68 0.47 -6.08
C THR A 106 21.10 0.82 -7.46
N THR A 107 20.65 -0.20 -8.20
CA THR A 107 20.00 0.03 -9.50
C THR A 107 18.66 0.76 -9.39
N GLU A 108 17.86 0.45 -8.35
CA GLU A 108 16.52 1.03 -8.17
C GLU A 108 16.57 2.51 -7.77
N LEU A 109 17.39 2.86 -6.77
CA LEU A 109 17.51 4.25 -6.33
C LEU A 109 18.16 5.11 -7.42
N GLY A 110 19.12 4.55 -8.16
CA GLY A 110 19.68 5.22 -9.31
C GLY A 110 18.66 5.49 -10.43
N GLU A 111 17.79 4.51 -10.73
CA GLU A 111 16.72 4.68 -11.71
C GLU A 111 15.68 5.72 -11.28
N ALA A 112 15.33 5.75 -9.99
CA ALA A 112 14.45 6.77 -9.41
C ALA A 112 15.05 8.18 -9.59
N ALA A 113 16.35 8.34 -9.28
CA ALA A 113 17.06 9.61 -9.43
C ALA A 113 17.17 10.07 -10.89
N LYS A 114 17.44 9.15 -11.84
CA LYS A 114 17.44 9.48 -13.29
C LYS A 114 16.12 10.05 -13.76
N ARG A 115 15.02 9.56 -13.19
CA ARG A 115 13.65 9.93 -13.56
C ARG A 115 13.10 11.12 -12.77
N LYS A 116 13.94 11.86 -12.04
CA LYS A 116 13.51 13.02 -11.22
C LYS A 116 12.61 13.99 -11.98
N GLU A 117 12.92 14.26 -13.25
CA GLU A 117 12.13 15.15 -14.09
C GLU A 117 10.74 14.59 -14.41
N GLU A 118 10.61 13.27 -14.60
CA GLU A 118 9.33 12.64 -14.87
C GLU A 118 8.39 12.71 -13.65
N PHE A 119 8.93 12.57 -12.45
CA PHE A 119 8.18 12.78 -11.21
C PHE A 119 7.84 14.26 -10.99
N ALA A 120 8.81 15.16 -11.21
CA ALA A 120 8.60 16.60 -11.06
C ALA A 120 7.51 17.16 -11.99
N LYS A 121 7.49 16.72 -13.26
CA LYS A 121 6.43 17.09 -14.24
C LYS A 121 5.02 16.73 -13.76
N ARG A 122 4.91 15.74 -12.87
CA ARG A 122 3.64 15.27 -12.29
C ARG A 122 3.37 15.85 -10.90
N ASN A 123 4.19 16.80 -10.43
CA ASN A 123 4.13 17.28 -9.04
C ASN A 123 4.19 16.13 -8.02
N VAL A 124 5.13 15.20 -8.23
CA VAL A 124 5.42 14.08 -7.34
C VAL A 124 6.79 14.25 -6.73
N LYS A 125 6.89 14.11 -5.41
CA LYS A 125 8.16 14.05 -4.68
C LYS A 125 8.48 12.62 -4.27
N LEU A 126 9.75 12.25 -4.39
CA LEU A 126 10.27 10.95 -4.00
C LEU A 126 10.78 11.00 -2.54
N CYS A 127 10.65 9.88 -1.83
CA CYS A 127 11.30 9.61 -0.55
C CYS A 127 11.70 8.13 -0.49
N GLY A 128 13.00 7.86 -0.40
CA GLY A 128 13.52 6.54 -0.06
C GLY A 128 13.32 6.25 1.43
N PHE A 129 13.43 4.99 1.82
CA PHE A 129 13.33 4.57 3.22
C PHE A 129 14.07 3.24 3.41
N SER A 130 14.87 3.13 4.46
CA SER A 130 15.38 1.82 4.91
C SER A 130 15.79 1.86 6.38
N CYS A 131 16.22 0.70 6.90
CA CYS A 131 16.67 0.57 8.29
C CYS A 131 18.14 0.93 8.52
N ASN A 132 18.80 1.57 7.55
CA ASN A 132 20.15 2.11 7.73
C ASN A 132 20.10 3.53 8.33
N ASN A 133 21.27 4.09 8.65
CA ASN A 133 21.42 5.44 9.21
C ASN A 133 21.91 6.44 8.15
N GLY A 134 21.89 7.73 8.49
CA GLY A 134 22.24 8.81 7.55
C GLY A 134 23.68 8.72 7.00
N ASP A 135 24.65 8.28 7.81
CA ASP A 135 26.04 8.14 7.36
C ASP A 135 26.20 7.00 6.34
N SER A 136 25.49 5.88 6.56
CA SER A 136 25.39 4.78 5.59
C SER A 136 24.82 5.27 4.27
N HIS A 137 23.72 6.05 4.31
CA HIS A 137 23.09 6.63 3.13
C HIS A 137 24.05 7.55 2.37
N LYS A 138 24.71 8.49 3.05
CA LYS A 138 25.65 9.44 2.42
C LYS A 138 26.75 8.72 1.66
N GLY A 139 27.39 7.71 2.27
CA GLY A 139 28.44 6.94 1.62
C GLY A 139 27.93 6.17 0.41
N TRP A 140 26.79 5.50 0.56
CA TRP A 140 26.22 4.67 -0.50
C TRP A 140 25.65 5.48 -1.68
N ILE A 141 25.18 6.71 -1.44
CA ILE A 141 24.73 7.62 -2.50
C ILE A 141 25.85 7.89 -3.51
N GLU A 142 27.11 7.95 -3.09
CA GLU A 142 28.23 8.12 -4.03
C GLU A 142 28.43 6.89 -4.91
N ASP A 143 28.24 5.67 -4.37
CA ASP A 143 28.24 4.44 -5.18
C ASP A 143 27.09 4.43 -6.19
N ILE A 144 25.88 4.82 -5.76
CA ILE A 144 24.71 4.94 -6.65
C ILE A 144 25.02 5.93 -7.78
N LYS A 145 25.54 7.11 -7.45
CA LYS A 145 25.89 8.13 -8.45
C LYS A 145 26.94 7.61 -9.43
N HIS A 146 27.96 6.92 -8.93
CA HIS A 146 29.01 6.35 -9.76
C HIS A 146 28.50 5.25 -10.71
N VAL A 147 27.74 4.29 -10.19
CA VAL A 147 27.22 3.14 -10.95
C VAL A 147 26.18 3.60 -11.96
N CYS A 148 25.27 4.47 -11.55
CA CYS A 148 24.16 4.91 -12.36
C CYS A 148 24.48 6.13 -13.23
N LYS A 149 25.69 6.70 -13.14
CA LYS A 149 26.15 7.88 -13.89
C LYS A 149 25.25 9.09 -13.66
N LEU A 150 25.07 9.43 -12.39
CA LEU A 150 24.28 10.58 -11.95
C LEU A 150 25.20 11.70 -11.49
N ASP A 151 24.86 12.92 -11.89
CA ASP A 151 25.53 14.13 -11.38
C ASP A 151 25.06 14.46 -9.95
N THR A 152 23.77 14.25 -9.68
CA THR A 152 23.13 14.59 -8.40
C THR A 152 22.18 13.50 -7.91
N PHE A 153 21.86 13.54 -6.62
CA PHE A 153 20.89 12.68 -5.96
C PHE A 153 19.98 13.57 -5.10
N ASP A 154 18.74 13.78 -5.53
CA ASP A 154 17.96 14.97 -5.12
C ASP A 154 16.71 14.62 -4.28
N TYR A 155 16.69 13.48 -3.60
CA TYR A 155 15.56 13.10 -2.73
C TYR A 155 16.03 12.49 -1.41
N PRO A 156 15.27 12.66 -0.32
CA PRO A 156 15.60 12.11 1.00
C PRO A 156 15.46 10.58 1.02
N ILE A 157 16.33 9.93 1.78
CA ILE A 157 16.20 8.55 2.24
C ILE A 157 15.98 8.61 3.76
N PHE A 158 14.80 8.22 4.22
CA PHE A 158 14.44 8.21 5.64
C PHE A 158 15.18 7.09 6.38
N CYS A 159 15.76 7.44 7.53
CA CYS A 159 16.49 6.52 8.40
C CYS A 159 15.55 5.88 9.43
N ASP A 160 15.43 4.56 9.42
CA ASP A 160 14.68 3.81 10.44
C ASP A 160 15.54 2.72 11.13
N PRO A 161 16.66 3.09 11.80
CA PRO A 161 17.57 2.12 12.40
C PRO A 161 16.93 1.29 13.51
N ASN A 162 15.86 1.76 14.15
CA ASN A 162 15.15 1.03 15.19
C ASN A 162 14.03 0.13 14.65
N ARG A 163 13.71 0.23 13.35
CA ARG A 163 12.61 -0.50 12.68
C ARG A 163 11.23 -0.12 13.18
N ASP A 164 11.10 0.96 13.95
CA ASP A 164 9.83 1.36 14.55
C ASP A 164 8.80 1.66 13.46
N LYS A 165 9.21 2.40 12.42
CA LYS A 165 8.34 2.74 11.29
C LYS A 165 8.12 1.55 10.36
N ALA A 166 9.13 0.72 10.14
CA ALA A 166 8.98 -0.50 9.35
C ALA A 166 7.99 -1.50 9.98
N VAL A 167 7.99 -1.62 11.32
CA VAL A 167 7.03 -2.42 12.07
C VAL A 167 5.63 -1.79 12.02
N GLU A 168 5.52 -0.48 12.24
CA GLU A 168 4.25 0.26 12.14
C GLU A 168 3.58 0.08 10.76
N LEU A 169 4.38 0.10 9.69
CA LEU A 169 3.91 -0.07 8.31
C LEU A 169 3.65 -1.53 7.93
N GLY A 170 4.07 -2.50 8.74
CA GLY A 170 3.92 -3.93 8.44
C GLY A 170 4.76 -4.40 7.24
N ILE A 171 5.92 -3.80 7.01
CA ILE A 171 6.77 -4.02 5.83
C ILE A 171 8.07 -4.77 6.14
N ILE A 172 8.12 -5.46 7.27
CA ILE A 172 9.29 -6.25 7.68
C ILE A 172 9.26 -7.63 7.03
N ASP A 173 10.39 -8.04 6.44
CA ASP A 173 10.63 -9.41 6.00
C ASP A 173 11.43 -10.17 7.07
N ALA A 174 10.77 -11.05 7.81
CA ALA A 174 11.43 -11.85 8.84
C ALA A 174 12.46 -12.85 8.28
N SER A 175 12.39 -13.18 6.99
CA SER A 175 13.32 -14.09 6.31
C SER A 175 14.59 -13.39 5.82
N ASN A 176 14.54 -12.06 5.66
CA ASN A 176 15.67 -11.26 5.20
C ASN A 176 16.24 -10.41 6.34
N LYS A 177 17.49 -10.66 6.71
CA LYS A 177 18.11 -10.10 7.92
C LYS A 177 19.43 -9.41 7.61
N ASP A 178 19.76 -8.38 8.38
CA ASP A 178 21.08 -7.75 8.35
C ASP A 178 22.15 -8.63 9.00
N ALA A 179 23.40 -8.13 9.02
CA ALA A 179 24.53 -8.84 9.62
C ALA A 179 24.38 -9.07 11.14
N GLN A 180 23.51 -8.30 11.80
CA GLN A 180 23.19 -8.42 13.21
C GLN A 180 21.99 -9.36 13.45
N GLY A 181 21.41 -9.91 12.38
CA GLY A 181 20.27 -10.82 12.44
C GLY A 181 18.92 -10.13 12.61
N LEU A 182 18.85 -8.80 12.45
CA LEU A 182 17.62 -8.04 12.52
C LEU A 182 16.90 -8.04 11.17
N PRO A 183 15.57 -8.20 11.14
CA PRO A 183 14.79 -8.14 9.91
C PRO A 183 14.95 -6.82 9.15
N LEU A 184 14.88 -6.92 7.82
CA LEU A 184 14.95 -5.80 6.88
C LEU A 184 13.58 -5.52 6.25
N THR A 185 13.41 -4.37 5.63
CA THR A 185 12.18 -4.05 4.91
C THR A 185 12.04 -4.82 3.59
N VAL A 186 10.81 -5.12 3.19
CA VAL A 186 10.50 -5.49 1.80
C VAL A 186 10.59 -4.29 0.84
N ARG A 187 10.54 -4.54 -0.47
CA ARG A 187 10.52 -3.49 -1.51
C ARG A 187 9.10 -2.97 -1.71
N SER A 188 8.53 -2.33 -0.68
CA SER A 188 7.21 -1.73 -0.79
C SER A 188 7.27 -0.29 -1.32
N VAL A 189 6.20 0.12 -2.01
CA VAL A 189 6.00 1.45 -2.59
C VAL A 189 4.63 1.94 -2.17
N TYR A 190 4.57 3.13 -1.60
CA TYR A 190 3.35 3.85 -1.30
C TYR A 190 3.26 5.09 -2.19
N ILE A 191 2.17 5.21 -2.94
CA ILE A 191 1.84 6.43 -3.66
C ILE A 191 0.83 7.20 -2.82
N LEU A 192 1.19 8.41 -2.42
CA LEU A 192 0.42 9.28 -1.53
C LEU A 192 -0.23 10.41 -2.31
N LYS A 193 -1.51 10.65 -2.03
CA LYS A 193 -2.23 11.84 -2.52
C LYS A 193 -1.71 13.11 -1.78
N PRO A 194 -2.04 14.32 -2.27
CA PRO A 194 -1.70 15.57 -1.56
C PRO A 194 -2.23 15.63 -0.13
N ASP A 195 -3.38 15.01 0.15
CA ASP A 195 -3.92 14.87 1.50
C ASP A 195 -3.21 13.80 2.36
N LYS A 196 -2.10 13.23 1.88
CA LYS A 196 -1.30 12.16 2.51
C LYS A 196 -2.04 10.83 2.71
N SER A 197 -3.22 10.66 2.12
CA SER A 197 -3.85 9.34 2.04
C SER A 197 -3.16 8.46 1.02
N ILE A 198 -3.14 7.16 1.28
CA ILE A 198 -2.53 6.17 0.40
C ILE A 198 -3.43 5.96 -0.81
N ALA A 199 -2.93 6.27 -2.00
CA ALA A 199 -3.61 6.05 -3.27
C ALA A 199 -3.38 4.63 -3.81
N LEU A 200 -2.17 4.10 -3.62
CA LEU A 200 -1.76 2.80 -4.16
C LEU A 200 -0.59 2.23 -3.35
N MET A 201 -0.57 0.90 -3.23
CA MET A 201 0.50 0.14 -2.60
C MET A 201 0.99 -0.96 -3.55
N MET A 202 2.30 -1.13 -3.64
CA MET A 202 2.95 -2.27 -4.31
C MET A 202 3.96 -2.88 -3.36
N THR A 203 4.01 -4.22 -3.26
CA THR A 203 4.96 -4.93 -2.41
C THR A 203 5.69 -5.97 -3.22
N TYR A 204 7.02 -5.83 -3.29
CA TYR A 204 7.92 -6.74 -3.98
C TYR A 204 8.85 -7.43 -2.96
N PRO A 205 9.22 -8.71 -3.15
CA PRO A 205 10.23 -9.35 -2.33
C PRO A 205 11.62 -8.76 -2.62
N ALA A 206 12.57 -8.98 -1.71
CA ALA A 206 13.95 -8.51 -1.89
C ALA A 206 14.62 -9.01 -3.18
N SER A 207 14.21 -10.17 -3.70
CA SER A 207 14.73 -10.78 -4.93
C SER A 207 14.25 -10.13 -6.23
N THR A 208 13.19 -9.32 -6.21
CA THR A 208 12.56 -8.78 -7.43
C THR A 208 12.65 -7.26 -7.47
N GLY A 209 13.51 -6.73 -8.35
CA GLY A 209 13.57 -5.29 -8.60
C GLY A 209 12.26 -4.74 -9.19
N ARG A 210 11.91 -3.51 -8.82
CA ARG A 210 10.69 -2.82 -9.22
C ARG A 210 10.79 -2.23 -10.63
N ASN A 211 9.64 -2.12 -11.28
CA ASN A 211 9.50 -1.45 -12.56
C ASN A 211 9.06 0.02 -12.34
N PHE A 212 9.96 0.98 -12.60
CA PHE A 212 9.66 2.41 -12.47
C PHE A 212 8.77 2.96 -13.60
N ASP A 213 8.69 2.29 -14.75
CA ASP A 213 7.69 2.63 -15.78
C ASP A 213 6.28 2.38 -15.25
N GLU A 214 6.08 1.28 -14.53
CA GLU A 214 4.78 0.98 -13.93
C GLU A 214 4.43 1.99 -12.84
N ILE A 215 5.40 2.36 -11.99
CA ILE A 215 5.20 3.40 -10.97
C ILE A 215 4.73 4.71 -11.61
N ILE A 216 5.38 5.15 -12.69
CA ILE A 216 4.97 6.38 -13.40
C ILE A 216 3.59 6.22 -14.07
N ARG A 217 3.33 5.08 -14.72
CA ARG A 217 2.06 4.79 -15.38
C ARG A 217 0.89 4.82 -14.41
N VAL A 218 1.04 4.26 -13.20
CA VAL A 218 -0.03 4.31 -12.19
C VAL A 218 -0.20 5.71 -11.60
N ILE A 219 0.85 6.53 -11.51
CA ILE A 219 0.71 7.94 -11.13
C ILE A 219 -0.14 8.68 -12.16
N ASP A 220 0.14 8.50 -13.46
CA ASP A 220 -0.66 9.11 -14.54
C ASP A 220 -2.13 8.69 -14.44
N SER A 221 -2.38 7.40 -14.20
CA SER A 221 -3.72 6.88 -13.98
C SER A 221 -4.39 7.52 -12.76
N LEU A 222 -3.74 7.55 -11.60
CA LEU A 222 -4.30 8.08 -10.36
C LEU A 222 -4.61 9.57 -10.45
N GLN A 223 -3.73 10.35 -11.09
CA GLN A 223 -3.94 11.78 -11.28
C GLN A 223 -5.05 12.06 -12.30
N LEU A 224 -5.17 11.25 -13.35
CA LEU A 224 -6.27 11.36 -14.31
C LEU A 224 -7.62 11.08 -13.64
N THR A 225 -7.76 9.95 -12.95
CA THR A 225 -9.03 9.54 -12.33
C THR A 225 -9.40 10.38 -11.10
N ALA A 226 -8.44 11.09 -10.49
CA ALA A 226 -8.73 12.11 -9.48
C ALA A 226 -9.35 13.38 -10.08
N LYS A 227 -9.07 13.69 -11.35
CA LYS A 227 -9.54 14.92 -12.03
C LYS A 227 -10.80 14.68 -12.86
N GLN A 228 -10.92 13.51 -13.47
CA GLN A 228 -11.99 13.16 -14.39
C GLN A 228 -12.73 11.92 -13.90
N SER A 229 -14.04 11.88 -14.13
CA SER A 229 -14.87 10.71 -13.81
C SER A 229 -14.65 9.57 -14.82
N LEU A 230 -13.42 9.07 -14.87
CA LEU A 230 -12.95 7.99 -15.73
C LEU A 230 -12.30 6.88 -14.89
N ALA A 231 -12.13 5.72 -15.51
CA ALA A 231 -11.32 4.62 -15.04
C ALA A 231 -10.34 4.20 -16.14
N THR A 232 -9.12 3.83 -15.79
CA THR A 232 -8.12 3.32 -16.75
C THR A 232 -8.29 1.80 -16.91
N PRO A 233 -8.35 1.28 -18.15
CA PRO A 233 -8.47 -0.15 -18.41
C PRO A 233 -7.16 -0.91 -18.10
N VAL A 234 -7.22 -2.24 -18.22
CA VAL A 234 -6.03 -3.10 -18.14
C VAL A 234 -4.97 -2.67 -19.16
N ASN A 235 -3.70 -2.66 -18.73
CA ASN A 235 -2.54 -2.28 -19.54
C ASN A 235 -2.58 -0.86 -20.14
N TRP A 236 -3.46 0.01 -19.64
CA TRP A 236 -3.61 1.39 -20.11
C TRP A 236 -2.30 2.17 -20.05
N LYS A 237 -2.01 2.93 -21.10
CA LYS A 237 -0.94 3.94 -21.17
C LYS A 237 -1.52 5.33 -21.40
N PRO A 238 -0.81 6.40 -21.00
CA PRO A 238 -1.20 7.77 -21.33
C PRO A 238 -1.50 7.94 -22.82
N GLY A 239 -2.70 8.44 -23.13
CA GLY A 239 -3.20 8.62 -24.50
C GLY A 239 -4.14 7.51 -25.00
N ASP A 240 -4.17 6.36 -24.34
CA ASP A 240 -5.13 5.30 -24.64
C ASP A 240 -6.55 5.68 -24.17
N GLU A 241 -7.56 5.01 -24.73
CA GLU A 241 -8.95 5.16 -24.28
C GLU A 241 -9.10 4.76 -22.80
N CYS A 242 -9.93 5.50 -22.10
CA CYS A 242 -10.40 5.23 -20.76
C CYS A 242 -11.84 4.71 -20.78
N ILE A 243 -12.28 4.21 -19.64
CA ILE A 243 -13.66 3.78 -19.42
C ILE A 243 -14.39 4.90 -18.65
N VAL A 244 -15.59 5.26 -19.09
CA VAL A 244 -16.44 6.18 -18.33
C VAL A 244 -16.75 5.56 -16.98
N ASN A 245 -16.51 6.29 -15.89
CA ASN A 245 -16.58 5.73 -14.55
C ASN A 245 -17.95 5.06 -14.30
N PHE A 246 -17.91 3.81 -13.83
CA PHE A 246 -19.07 2.94 -13.77
C PHE A 246 -20.27 3.53 -13.02
N PRO A 247 -20.12 4.28 -11.90
CA PRO A 247 -21.24 4.90 -11.18
C PRO A 247 -22.09 5.87 -12.00
N LEU A 248 -21.54 6.52 -13.03
CA LEU A 248 -22.29 7.49 -13.85
C LEU A 248 -23.42 6.82 -14.63
N THR A 249 -24.62 7.40 -14.63
CA THR A 249 -25.70 7.03 -15.57
C THR A 249 -25.36 7.47 -16.99
N ASP A 250 -26.12 7.03 -17.99
CA ASP A 250 -25.90 7.47 -19.38
C ASP A 250 -26.21 8.96 -19.54
N ALA A 251 -27.25 9.47 -18.87
CA ALA A 251 -27.57 10.91 -18.89
C ALA A 251 -26.45 11.76 -18.27
N GLN A 252 -25.83 11.29 -17.17
CA GLN A 252 -24.69 11.97 -16.56
C GLN A 252 -23.45 11.92 -17.46
N ALA A 253 -23.22 10.79 -18.13
CA ALA A 253 -22.13 10.67 -19.10
C ALA A 253 -22.35 11.59 -20.31
N ASP A 254 -23.57 11.68 -20.83
CA ASP A 254 -23.96 12.60 -21.91
C ASP A 254 -23.72 14.07 -21.52
N GLU A 255 -24.01 14.44 -20.27
CA GLU A 255 -23.75 15.80 -19.75
C GLU A 255 -22.26 16.10 -19.62
N MET A 256 -21.47 15.15 -19.11
CA MET A 256 -20.04 15.37 -18.84
C MET A 256 -19.16 15.27 -20.09
N PHE A 257 -19.44 14.32 -20.97
CA PHE A 257 -18.59 14.01 -22.13
C PHE A 257 -19.26 14.41 -23.46
N GLY A 258 -20.54 14.76 -23.44
CA GLY A 258 -21.34 14.96 -24.65
C GLY A 258 -21.85 13.64 -25.19
N LYS A 259 -23.05 13.68 -25.80
CA LYS A 259 -23.74 12.49 -26.37
C LYS A 259 -22.92 11.66 -27.37
N TYR A 260 -21.89 12.27 -27.98
CA TYR A 260 -21.00 11.62 -28.94
C TYR A 260 -19.53 11.62 -28.49
N GLY A 261 -19.26 12.02 -27.24
CA GLY A 261 -17.89 12.04 -26.68
C GLY A 261 -17.43 10.71 -26.12
N TYR A 262 -18.29 9.69 -26.12
CA TYR A 262 -17.94 8.32 -25.77
C TYR A 262 -18.65 7.34 -26.70
N ARG A 263 -18.08 6.15 -26.84
CA ARG A 263 -18.67 5.02 -27.55
C ARG A 263 -19.17 3.98 -26.55
N ILE A 264 -20.31 3.40 -26.84
CA ILE A 264 -20.88 2.29 -26.08
C ILE A 264 -20.45 1.00 -26.76
N GLU A 265 -19.92 0.04 -26.00
CA GLU A 265 -19.63 -1.30 -26.52
C GLU A 265 -20.91 -2.16 -26.48
N ASP A 266 -21.25 -2.78 -27.61
CA ASP A 266 -22.34 -3.77 -27.63
C ASP A 266 -21.86 -5.08 -27.01
N VAL A 267 -22.68 -5.64 -26.11
CA VAL A 267 -22.32 -6.81 -25.30
C VAL A 267 -23.33 -7.93 -25.53
N PRO A 268 -22.88 -9.19 -25.64
CA PRO A 268 -23.76 -10.30 -25.98
C PRO A 268 -24.70 -10.70 -24.85
N SER A 269 -24.40 -10.35 -23.59
CA SER A 269 -25.19 -10.77 -22.45
C SER A 269 -26.49 -9.97 -22.34
N GLU A 270 -27.64 -10.66 -22.30
CA GLU A 270 -28.94 -10.03 -22.02
C GLU A 270 -28.93 -9.24 -20.71
N LYS A 271 -28.30 -9.80 -19.67
CA LYS A 271 -28.10 -9.10 -18.40
C LYS A 271 -27.40 -7.73 -18.56
N GLY A 272 -26.43 -7.64 -19.46
CA GLY A 272 -25.71 -6.39 -19.73
C GLY A 272 -26.58 -5.37 -20.45
N LYS A 273 -27.45 -5.84 -21.36
CA LYS A 273 -28.42 -5.01 -22.09
C LYS A 273 -29.54 -4.49 -21.19
N ASP A 274 -29.95 -5.29 -20.19
CA ASP A 274 -31.00 -4.95 -19.22
C ASP A 274 -30.50 -4.06 -18.06
N LEU A 275 -29.22 -3.70 -18.01
CA LEU A 275 -28.72 -2.78 -17.00
C LEU A 275 -29.33 -1.39 -17.18
N PRO A 276 -29.59 -0.65 -16.08
CA PRO A 276 -30.17 0.70 -16.15
C PRO A 276 -29.24 1.75 -16.79
N LYS A 277 -28.02 1.36 -17.16
CA LYS A 277 -27.00 2.15 -17.84
C LYS A 277 -26.04 1.23 -18.56
N HIS A 278 -25.41 1.72 -19.62
CA HIS A 278 -24.36 0.97 -20.30
C HIS A 278 -23.10 0.93 -19.43
N TYR A 279 -22.62 -0.28 -19.10
CA TYR A 279 -21.47 -0.43 -18.21
C TYR A 279 -20.12 -0.32 -18.91
N LEU A 280 -20.07 -0.62 -20.21
CA LEU A 280 -18.85 -0.60 -21.01
C LEU A 280 -18.92 0.55 -22.02
N ARG A 281 -18.39 1.69 -21.57
CA ARG A 281 -18.37 2.96 -22.30
C ARG A 281 -16.95 3.46 -22.39
N TRP A 282 -16.47 3.70 -23.60
CA TRP A 282 -15.09 4.11 -23.87
C TRP A 282 -15.02 5.55 -24.31
N THR A 283 -14.02 6.28 -23.82
CA THR A 283 -13.77 7.67 -24.21
C THR A 283 -12.28 7.98 -24.11
N LYS A 284 -11.81 9.03 -24.78
CA LYS A 284 -10.45 9.53 -24.58
C LYS A 284 -10.44 10.49 -23.41
N ALA A 285 -9.39 10.44 -22.59
CA ALA A 285 -9.12 11.48 -21.61
C ALA A 285 -8.99 12.84 -22.32
N THR A 286 -9.62 13.87 -21.75
CA THR A 286 -9.59 15.25 -22.26
C THR A 286 -8.51 16.09 -21.61
#